data_AF-A0A7W9V4A8-F1
#
_entry.id   AF-A0A7W9V4A8-F1
#
_cell.length_a   1.000
_cell.length_b   1.000
_cell.length_c   1.000
_cell.angle_alpha   90.00
_cell.angle_beta   90.00
_cell.angle_gamma   90.00
#
_symmetry.space_group_name_H-M   'P 1'
#
loop_
_entity.id
_entity.type
_entity.pdbx_description
1 polymer ?
#
loop_
_entity_poly.entity_id
_entity_poly.type
_entity_poly.pdbx_seq_one_letter_code
_entity_poly.pdbx_strand_id
1 'polypeptide(L)'
;MEPAPSPSSQRPPATRLFALLARDARTGVIFRRGPSKQVQLIHWNLRDDSFVHGQWFKGRIYERRCDLSPSGRLLVYFASTQRGDYGTWTALSRPPFFTALALWPKGDSWGGGGMFEDERTLLLNHSPGDGRDPFPMPPGFQLPHDLQVRPFGKHSGGGEDEPIDGVLRERDGWHLHDDGEGERCGLRGDALFRFSRPRVREKVGANGRRLQSLLHVVGQDNHAWYGLDHRVLDREGNVLVDLPGSDWADWDGGDLVFARDGGLYRLRKSDFREAAQQRAQASQLLHDFSNARFAPLAPTADALKY
;
A
#
# COMPACT_ATOMS: atom_id res chain seq x y z
N MET A 1 42.12 29.02 9.98
CA MET A 1 41.22 28.37 9.01
C MET A 1 40.47 27.29 9.75
N GLU A 2 39.30 27.63 10.28
CA GLU A 2 38.37 26.65 10.84
C GLU A 2 37.68 25.90 9.71
N PRO A 3 37.50 24.57 9.81
CA PRO A 3 36.73 23.83 8.82
C PRO A 3 35.25 24.16 8.98
N ALA A 4 34.59 24.46 7.86
CA ALA A 4 33.14 24.65 7.81
C ALA A 4 32.42 23.37 8.26
N PRO A 5 31.39 23.44 9.11
CA PRO A 5 30.56 22.29 9.42
C PRO A 5 29.71 21.94 8.19
N SER A 6 29.83 20.72 7.69
CA SER A 6 28.91 20.13 6.72
C SER A 6 27.63 19.71 7.46
N PRO A 7 26.47 20.33 7.23
CA PRO A 7 25.24 19.75 7.73
C PRO A 7 24.83 18.65 6.75
N SER A 8 25.16 17.40 7.08
CA SER A 8 24.29 16.30 6.67
C SER A 8 22.96 16.53 7.39
N SER A 9 22.08 17.29 6.73
CA SER A 9 20.70 17.48 7.20
C SER A 9 20.02 16.12 7.09
N GLN A 10 20.12 15.32 8.16
CA GLN A 10 19.31 14.13 8.32
C GLN A 10 17.86 14.61 8.30
N ARG A 11 17.19 14.49 7.16
CA ARG A 11 15.74 14.70 7.08
C ARG A 11 15.12 13.77 8.13
N PRO A 12 14.22 14.29 8.99
CA PRO A 12 13.53 13.43 9.95
C PRO A 12 12.87 12.27 9.18
N PRO A 13 12.89 11.04 9.73
CA PRO A 13 12.31 9.88 9.05
C PRO A 13 10.85 10.16 8.69
N ALA A 14 10.60 10.27 7.39
CA ALA A 14 9.33 10.73 6.89
C ALA A 14 8.26 9.64 7.06
N THR A 15 7.08 10.08 7.51
CA THR A 15 5.90 9.22 7.56
C THR A 15 5.44 8.95 6.13
N ARG A 16 5.17 7.68 5.82
CA ARG A 16 4.73 7.23 4.51
C ARG A 16 3.35 6.62 4.62
N LEU A 17 2.49 6.91 3.66
CA LEU A 17 1.15 6.35 3.60
C LEU A 17 1.01 5.49 2.37
N PHE A 18 0.33 4.35 2.54
CA PHE A 18 -0.18 3.54 1.45
C PHE A 18 -1.63 3.21 1.79
N ALA A 19 -2.54 3.35 0.84
CA ALA A 19 -3.95 3.06 1.07
C ALA A 19 -4.48 1.96 0.16
N LEU A 20 -5.45 1.20 0.67
CA LEU A 20 -6.27 0.25 -0.08
C LEU A 20 -7.71 0.73 0.01
N LEU A 21 -8.40 0.83 -1.12
CA LEU A 21 -9.80 1.21 -1.20
C LEU A 21 -10.66 -0.03 -1.42
N ALA A 22 -11.79 -0.11 -0.70
CA ALA A 22 -12.75 -1.18 -0.92
C ALA A 22 -13.44 -0.99 -2.28
N ARG A 23 -13.62 -2.09 -3.02
CA ARG A 23 -14.14 -2.04 -4.40
C ARG A 23 -15.64 -1.77 -4.46
N ASP A 24 -16.40 -2.26 -3.47
CA ASP A 24 -17.86 -2.21 -3.43
C ASP A 24 -18.38 -1.30 -2.31
N ALA A 25 -17.50 -0.60 -1.60
CA ALA A 25 -17.87 0.24 -0.47
C ALA A 25 -17.07 1.55 -0.42
N ARG A 26 -17.68 2.59 0.15
CA ARG A 26 -17.04 3.91 0.38
C ARG A 26 -16.14 3.88 1.62
N THR A 27 -15.25 2.90 1.71
CA THR A 27 -14.30 2.73 2.81
C THR A 27 -12.93 2.29 2.29
N GLY A 28 -11.90 2.52 3.08
CA GLY A 28 -10.54 2.08 2.80
C GLY A 28 -9.73 1.93 4.08
N VAL A 29 -8.52 1.45 3.92
CA VAL A 29 -7.53 1.40 5.00
C VAL A 29 -6.26 2.11 4.58
N ILE A 30 -5.61 2.77 5.53
CA ILE A 30 -4.33 3.44 5.35
C ILE A 30 -3.30 2.75 6.24
N PHE A 31 -2.23 2.29 5.62
CA PHE A 31 -1.00 1.89 6.29
C PHE A 31 -0.14 3.14 6.50
N ARG A 32 -0.11 3.62 7.74
CA ARG A 32 0.79 4.70 8.13
C ARG A 32 2.09 4.10 8.64
N ARG A 33 3.18 4.25 7.89
CA ARG A 33 4.50 3.73 8.22
C ARG A 33 5.44 4.85 8.70
N GLY A 34 6.18 4.58 9.77
CA GLY A 34 7.25 5.45 10.27
C GLY A 34 7.08 5.84 11.75
N PRO A 35 8.11 6.38 12.42
CA PRO A 35 9.51 6.10 12.14
C PRO A 35 9.78 4.57 12.18
N SER A 36 10.84 4.12 11.50
CA SER A 36 11.12 2.74 11.02
C SER A 36 10.50 1.56 11.82
N LYS A 37 9.89 0.62 11.08
CA LYS A 37 9.22 -0.60 11.57
C LYS A 37 8.04 -0.38 12.52
N GLN A 38 7.41 0.79 12.47
CA GLN A 38 6.12 1.04 13.11
C GLN A 38 5.08 1.30 12.02
N VAL A 39 4.02 0.50 12.02
CA VAL A 39 2.92 0.65 11.08
C VAL A 39 1.63 0.78 11.88
N GLN A 40 0.86 1.83 11.64
CA GLN A 40 -0.51 1.95 12.14
C GLN A 40 -1.48 1.61 11.03
N LEU A 41 -2.49 0.80 11.33
CA LEU A 41 -3.65 0.60 10.45
C LEU A 41 -4.73 1.61 10.82
N ILE A 42 -5.22 2.33 9.82
CA ILE A 42 -6.23 3.38 10.00
C ILE A 42 -7.38 3.07 9.07
N HIS A 43 -8.59 3.02 9.59
CA HIS A 43 -9.79 2.91 8.77
C HIS A 43 -10.20 4.30 8.29
N TRP A 44 -10.54 4.42 7.01
CA TRP A 44 -10.93 5.67 6.37
C TRP A 44 -12.33 5.53 5.77
N ASN A 45 -13.24 6.38 6.19
CA ASN A 45 -14.57 6.50 5.59
C ASN A 45 -14.51 7.53 4.45
N LEU A 46 -14.68 7.09 3.21
CA LEU A 46 -14.59 7.96 2.03
C LEU A 46 -15.85 8.81 1.81
N ARG A 47 -16.91 8.64 2.62
CA ARG A 47 -18.14 9.45 2.51
C ARG A 47 -17.96 10.84 3.11
N ASP A 48 -17.27 10.91 4.24
CA ASP A 48 -17.09 12.13 5.05
C ASP A 48 -15.63 12.42 5.40
N ASP A 49 -14.69 11.60 4.91
CA ASP A 49 -13.26 11.69 5.23
C ASP A 49 -12.97 11.60 6.73
N SER A 50 -13.75 10.81 7.47
CA SER A 50 -13.45 10.46 8.86
C SER A 50 -12.44 9.32 8.96
N PHE A 51 -11.56 9.39 9.96
CA PHE A 51 -10.48 8.44 10.18
C PHE A 51 -10.57 7.81 11.57
N VAL A 52 -10.52 6.48 11.63
CA VAL A 52 -10.45 5.72 12.88
C VAL A 52 -9.05 5.13 13.01
N HIS A 53 -8.28 5.69 13.94
CA HIS A 53 -6.92 5.26 14.25
C HIS A 53 -6.93 3.92 14.97
N GLY A 54 -6.42 2.88 14.32
CA GLY A 54 -6.43 1.53 14.86
C GLY A 54 -5.08 1.07 15.38
N GLN A 55 -4.89 -0.24 15.26
CA GLN A 55 -3.79 -0.94 15.92
C GLN A 55 -2.44 -0.62 15.30
N TRP A 56 -1.45 -0.52 16.18
CA TRP A 56 -0.06 -0.41 15.80
C TRP A 56 0.62 -1.76 15.76
N PHE A 57 1.47 -1.94 14.76
CA PHE A 57 2.32 -3.10 14.58
C PHE A 57 3.79 -2.69 14.59
N LYS A 58 4.61 -3.40 15.39
CA LYS A 58 6.07 -3.25 15.40
C LYS A 58 6.70 -4.31 14.50
N GLY A 59 6.95 -3.96 13.25
CA GLY A 59 7.51 -4.84 12.24
C GLY A 59 7.37 -4.23 10.84
N ARG A 60 7.47 -5.07 9.82
CA ARG A 60 7.20 -4.71 8.42
C ARG A 60 5.83 -5.24 8.04
N ILE A 61 5.00 -4.38 7.46
CA ILE A 61 3.90 -4.78 6.58
C ILE A 61 4.40 -4.58 5.15
N TYR A 62 4.12 -5.54 4.26
CA TYR A 62 4.41 -5.45 2.83
C TYR A 62 3.13 -4.98 2.14
N GLU A 63 2.92 -3.68 2.11
CA GLU A 63 1.63 -3.04 1.79
C GLU A 63 1.14 -3.42 0.38
N ARG A 64 2.05 -3.61 -0.57
CA ARG A 64 1.79 -4.02 -1.96
C ARG A 64 1.39 -5.49 -2.15
N ARG A 65 1.47 -6.30 -1.09
CA ARG A 65 1.01 -7.70 -1.07
C ARG A 65 -0.26 -7.87 -0.23
N CYS A 66 -0.81 -6.76 0.25
CA CYS A 66 -2.02 -6.72 1.05
C CYS A 66 -3.21 -6.41 0.14
N ASP A 67 -4.40 -6.85 0.55
CA ASP A 67 -5.63 -6.55 -0.16
C ASP A 67 -6.81 -6.43 0.80
N LEU A 68 -7.79 -5.63 0.39
CA LEU A 68 -9.00 -5.38 1.13
C LEU A 68 -10.17 -6.09 0.44
N SER A 69 -10.97 -6.82 1.22
CA SER A 69 -12.20 -7.44 0.71
C SER A 69 -13.09 -6.40 0.01
N PRO A 70 -13.87 -6.78 -1.03
CA PRO A 70 -14.74 -5.85 -1.75
C PRO A 70 -15.55 -4.87 -0.85
N SER A 71 -16.07 -5.34 0.28
CA SER A 71 -16.85 -4.60 1.26
C SER A 71 -16.03 -3.76 2.23
N GLY A 72 -14.72 -4.02 2.34
CA GLY A 72 -13.84 -3.39 3.31
C GLY A 72 -13.80 -4.06 4.69
N ARG A 73 -14.58 -5.13 4.91
CA ARG A 73 -14.70 -5.78 6.23
C ARG A 73 -13.47 -6.56 6.66
N LEU A 74 -12.79 -7.19 5.72
CA LEU A 74 -11.61 -8.01 5.96
C LEU A 74 -10.41 -7.47 5.20
N LEU A 75 -9.25 -7.55 5.84
CA LEU A 75 -7.94 -7.24 5.30
C LEU A 75 -7.09 -8.50 5.30
N VAL A 76 -6.51 -8.86 4.16
CA VAL A 76 -5.39 -9.79 4.10
C VAL A 76 -4.10 -8.98 4.05
N TYR A 77 -3.14 -9.31 4.90
CA TYR A 77 -1.86 -8.60 4.96
C TYR A 77 -0.67 -9.54 5.14
N PHE A 78 0.47 -9.18 4.57
CA PHE A 78 1.74 -9.87 4.76
C PHE A 78 2.62 -9.09 5.73
N ALA A 79 3.10 -9.76 6.77
CA ALA A 79 3.85 -9.16 7.86
C ALA A 79 5.16 -9.90 8.16
N SER A 80 6.13 -9.16 8.70
CA SER A 80 7.39 -9.70 9.18
C SER A 80 7.86 -8.96 10.44
N THR A 81 8.20 -9.72 11.47
CA THR A 81 8.96 -9.25 12.64
C THR A 81 10.42 -9.69 12.58
N GLN A 82 10.76 -10.65 11.71
CA GLN A 82 12.06 -11.35 11.65
C GLN A 82 12.44 -12.04 12.98
N ARG A 83 11.46 -12.21 13.88
CA ARG A 83 11.62 -12.72 15.25
C ARG A 83 10.33 -13.43 15.68
N GLY A 84 10.44 -14.34 16.65
CA GLY A 84 9.32 -15.13 17.14
C GLY A 84 8.99 -16.32 16.25
N ASP A 85 7.97 -17.09 16.63
CA ASP A 85 7.74 -18.45 16.14
C ASP A 85 7.53 -18.55 14.62
N TYR A 86 7.00 -17.51 13.98
CA TYR A 86 6.72 -17.52 12.53
C TYR A 86 7.70 -16.71 11.69
N GLY A 87 8.33 -15.67 12.27
CA GLY A 87 9.21 -14.71 11.57
C GLY A 87 8.49 -13.81 10.54
N THR A 88 7.80 -14.43 9.58
CA THR A 88 6.92 -13.84 8.56
C THR A 88 5.62 -14.64 8.44
N TRP A 89 4.52 -13.97 8.13
CA TRP A 89 3.21 -14.62 7.98
C TRP A 89 2.26 -13.78 7.12
N THR A 90 1.27 -14.43 6.53
CA THR A 90 0.07 -13.76 6.03
C THR A 90 -1.04 -13.94 7.04
N ALA A 91 -1.81 -12.89 7.29
CA ALA A 91 -2.95 -12.96 8.18
C ALA A 91 -4.16 -12.25 7.59
N LEU A 92 -5.32 -12.70 8.07
CA LEU A 92 -6.62 -12.11 7.80
C LEU A 92 -7.05 -11.38 9.08
N SER A 93 -7.48 -10.13 8.99
CA SER A 93 -7.96 -9.35 10.14
C SER A 93 -9.14 -8.47 9.78
N ARG A 94 -9.81 -7.92 10.80
CA ARG A 94 -10.85 -6.89 10.65
C ARG A 94 -10.22 -5.51 10.85
N PRO A 95 -10.28 -4.60 9.85
CA PRO A 95 -9.84 -3.23 10.04
C PRO A 95 -10.59 -2.51 11.19
N PRO A 96 -9.93 -1.59 11.91
CA PRO A 96 -8.55 -1.13 11.74
C PRO A 96 -7.54 -1.90 12.61
N PHE A 97 -7.71 -3.22 12.80
CA PHE A 97 -6.81 -4.05 13.61
C PHE A 97 -5.92 -4.97 12.76
N PHE A 98 -4.73 -5.25 13.27
CA PHE A 98 -3.81 -6.29 12.80
C PHE A 98 -3.95 -7.58 13.63
N THR A 99 -4.94 -7.67 14.51
CA THR A 99 -5.19 -8.91 15.24
C THR A 99 -5.73 -9.95 14.26
N ALA A 100 -4.97 -11.04 14.11
CA ALA A 100 -5.28 -12.08 13.15
C ALA A 100 -6.52 -12.89 13.58
N LEU A 101 -7.50 -12.97 12.67
CA LEU A 101 -8.61 -13.93 12.70
C LEU A 101 -8.18 -15.28 12.10
N ALA A 102 -7.31 -15.23 11.08
CA ALA A 102 -6.61 -16.37 10.51
C ALA A 102 -5.16 -16.01 10.22
N LEU A 103 -4.26 -17.01 10.26
CA LEU A 103 -2.82 -16.80 10.09
C LEU A 103 -2.18 -17.99 9.39
N TRP A 104 -1.39 -17.70 8.36
CA TRP A 104 -0.57 -18.64 7.61
C TRP A 104 0.92 -18.30 7.80
N PRO A 105 1.68 -19.12 8.55
CA PRO A 105 3.11 -18.94 8.69
C PRO A 105 3.81 -19.06 7.35
N LYS A 106 4.88 -18.28 7.15
CA LYS A 106 5.65 -18.33 5.90
C LYS A 106 7.12 -18.65 6.08
N GLY A 107 7.79 -18.05 7.06
CA GLY A 107 9.21 -18.31 7.35
C GLY A 107 10.23 -17.66 6.39
N ASP A 108 9.80 -17.15 5.24
CA ASP A 108 10.63 -16.37 4.30
C ASP A 108 9.90 -15.12 3.76
N SER A 109 10.50 -14.40 2.82
CA SER A 109 9.91 -13.21 2.18
C SER A 109 9.63 -13.37 0.67
N TRP A 110 9.61 -14.60 0.16
CA TRP A 110 9.34 -14.90 -1.26
C TRP A 110 7.85 -15.18 -1.47
N GLY A 111 7.10 -14.27 -2.07
CA GLY A 111 5.64 -14.33 -2.13
C GLY A 111 5.00 -13.83 -0.84
N GLY A 112 3.99 -14.52 -0.32
CA GLY A 112 3.20 -14.04 0.81
C GLY A 112 2.23 -12.93 0.41
N GLY A 113 1.25 -12.69 1.28
CA GLY A 113 0.12 -11.82 1.00
C GLY A 113 -1.03 -12.59 0.35
N GLY A 114 -2.02 -11.85 -0.14
CA GLY A 114 -3.18 -12.45 -0.80
C GLY A 114 -4.04 -11.42 -1.49
N MET A 115 -5.00 -11.92 -2.27
CA MET A 115 -5.96 -11.14 -3.02
C MET A 115 -7.36 -11.70 -2.80
N PHE A 116 -8.34 -10.85 -2.53
CA PHE A 116 -9.74 -11.23 -2.57
C PHE A 116 -10.20 -11.27 -4.03
N GLU A 117 -10.57 -12.47 -4.50
CA GLU A 117 -11.32 -12.61 -5.75
C GLU A 117 -12.71 -12.01 -5.56
N ASP A 118 -13.37 -12.37 -4.47
CA ASP A 118 -14.67 -11.86 -4.00
C ASP A 118 -14.72 -11.85 -2.44
N GLU A 119 -15.89 -11.57 -1.84
CA GLU A 119 -16.08 -11.53 -0.38
C GLU A 119 -15.82 -12.87 0.34
N ARG A 120 -15.89 -13.98 -0.40
CA ARG A 120 -15.86 -15.36 0.08
C ARG A 120 -14.72 -16.18 -0.51
N THR A 121 -13.85 -15.59 -1.33
CA THR A 121 -12.73 -16.29 -1.94
C THR A 121 -11.44 -15.49 -1.76
N LEU A 122 -10.54 -16.00 -0.92
CA LEU A 122 -9.19 -15.47 -0.71
C LEU A 122 -8.18 -16.30 -1.52
N LEU A 123 -7.46 -15.61 -2.40
CA LEU A 123 -6.34 -16.16 -3.15
C LEU A 123 -5.04 -15.89 -2.38
N LEU A 124 -4.46 -16.91 -1.76
CA LEU A 124 -3.30 -16.81 -0.89
C LEU A 124 -2.01 -17.01 -1.68
N ASN A 125 -1.07 -16.06 -1.58
CA ASN A 125 0.21 -16.13 -2.29
C ASN A 125 1.25 -16.95 -1.51
N HIS A 126 0.87 -18.14 -1.08
CA HIS A 126 1.75 -19.11 -0.42
C HIS A 126 1.93 -20.32 -1.32
N SER A 127 3.05 -21.03 -1.18
CA SER A 127 3.22 -22.33 -1.82
C SER A 127 2.26 -23.29 -1.13
N PRO A 128 1.33 -23.93 -1.87
CA PRO A 128 0.44 -24.91 -1.24
C PRO A 128 1.27 -26.08 -0.72
N GLY A 129 0.96 -26.54 0.50
CA GLY A 129 1.54 -27.75 1.06
C GLY A 129 0.99 -29.01 0.39
N ASP A 130 1.74 -30.10 0.51
CA ASP A 130 1.28 -31.42 0.09
C ASP A 130 0.24 -31.97 1.07
N GLY A 131 -0.91 -32.42 0.58
CA GLY A 131 -1.91 -33.13 1.38
C GLY A 131 -3.33 -32.58 1.27
N ARG A 132 -4.15 -32.87 2.30
CA ARG A 132 -5.58 -32.50 2.34
C ARG A 132 -5.84 -31.04 2.68
N ASP A 133 -4.93 -30.42 3.44
CA ASP A 133 -4.98 -29.01 3.78
C ASP A 133 -3.75 -28.30 3.16
N PRO A 134 -3.93 -27.62 2.01
CA PRO A 134 -2.83 -26.96 1.32
C PRO A 134 -2.31 -25.72 2.06
N PHE A 135 -3.06 -25.19 3.04
CA PHE A 135 -2.71 -23.97 3.76
C PHE A 135 -2.90 -24.14 5.27
N PRO A 136 -2.07 -24.99 5.90
CA PRO A 136 -2.22 -25.30 7.32
C PRO A 136 -2.05 -24.05 8.18
N MET A 137 -2.96 -23.91 9.15
CA MET A 137 -2.92 -22.85 10.15
C MET A 137 -2.53 -23.40 11.53
N PRO A 138 -1.85 -22.61 12.37
CA PRO A 138 -1.62 -22.98 13.77
C PRO A 138 -2.92 -23.19 14.55
N PRO A 139 -2.91 -23.95 15.65
CA PRO A 139 -4.08 -24.11 16.52
C PRO A 139 -4.62 -22.76 17.01
N GLY A 140 -5.95 -22.65 17.08
CA GLY A 140 -6.64 -21.44 17.56
C GLY A 140 -7.10 -20.47 16.46
N PHE A 141 -6.70 -20.70 15.21
CA PHE A 141 -7.23 -19.98 14.05
C PHE A 141 -8.30 -20.80 13.33
N GLN A 142 -9.36 -20.14 12.88
CA GLN A 142 -10.47 -20.75 12.16
C GLN A 142 -10.99 -19.78 11.11
N LEU A 143 -11.27 -20.28 9.90
CA LEU A 143 -11.95 -19.52 8.87
C LEU A 143 -13.46 -19.60 9.07
N PRO A 144 -14.24 -18.59 8.62
CA PRO A 144 -15.67 -18.73 8.55
C PRO A 144 -15.99 -19.78 7.48
N HIS A 145 -17.04 -20.56 7.71
CA HIS A 145 -17.37 -21.73 6.88
C HIS A 145 -17.58 -21.40 5.39
N ASP A 146 -17.98 -20.17 5.07
CA ASP A 146 -18.25 -19.72 3.70
C ASP A 146 -17.06 -19.05 3.01
N LEU A 147 -15.92 -18.88 3.68
CA LEU A 147 -14.70 -18.33 3.09
C LEU A 147 -13.79 -19.45 2.57
N GLN A 148 -13.55 -19.45 1.27
CA GLN A 148 -12.63 -20.37 0.60
C GLN A 148 -11.25 -19.75 0.47
N VAL A 149 -10.21 -20.57 0.67
CA VAL A 149 -8.82 -20.18 0.43
C VAL A 149 -8.25 -21.02 -0.69
N ARG A 150 -7.71 -20.36 -1.71
CA ARG A 150 -7.12 -20.99 -2.90
C ARG A 150 -5.70 -20.46 -3.14
N PRO A 151 -4.84 -21.18 -3.86
CA PRO A 151 -3.56 -20.63 -4.30
C PRO A 151 -3.76 -19.39 -5.16
N PHE A 152 -2.88 -18.39 -5.00
CA PHE A 152 -2.89 -17.16 -5.81
C PHE A 152 -2.77 -17.41 -7.31
N GLY A 153 -2.08 -18.49 -7.69
CA GLY A 153 -1.93 -18.91 -9.06
C GLY A 153 -0.89 -20.02 -9.17
N LYS A 154 -0.52 -20.37 -10.39
CA LYS A 154 0.44 -21.45 -10.68
C LYS A 154 1.80 -21.27 -9.97
N HIS A 155 2.21 -20.04 -9.72
CA HIS A 155 3.48 -19.68 -9.10
C HIS A 155 3.30 -19.06 -7.71
N SER A 156 2.21 -19.42 -6.99
CA SER A 156 1.96 -18.92 -5.65
C SER A 156 3.11 -19.29 -4.69
N GLY A 157 3.47 -18.35 -3.82
CA GLY A 157 4.59 -18.54 -2.89
C GLY A 157 5.98 -18.24 -3.47
N GLY A 158 6.05 -17.75 -4.71
CA GLY A 158 7.27 -17.21 -5.31
C GLY A 158 7.23 -15.69 -5.51
N GLY A 159 8.34 -15.14 -6.01
CA GLY A 159 8.48 -13.72 -6.34
C GLY A 159 8.72 -12.82 -5.13
N GLU A 160 8.91 -11.53 -5.37
CA GLU A 160 8.94 -10.52 -4.30
C GLU A 160 7.57 -9.85 -4.20
N ASP A 161 7.46 -8.57 -4.58
CA ASP A 161 6.18 -7.87 -4.68
C ASP A 161 5.45 -8.25 -5.97
N GLU A 162 6.17 -8.57 -7.04
CA GLU A 162 5.60 -9.16 -8.25
C GLU A 162 5.57 -10.70 -8.10
N PRO A 163 4.51 -11.39 -8.57
CA PRO A 163 3.44 -10.88 -9.45
C PRO A 163 2.23 -10.26 -8.73
N ILE A 164 2.12 -10.36 -7.41
CA ILE A 164 0.89 -9.97 -6.69
C ILE A 164 0.57 -8.47 -6.79
N ASP A 165 1.55 -7.56 -6.65
CA ASP A 165 1.35 -6.10 -6.80
C ASP A 165 0.83 -5.77 -8.21
N GLY A 166 1.41 -6.39 -9.25
CA GLY A 166 0.99 -6.19 -10.63
C GLY A 166 -0.46 -6.60 -10.88
N VAL A 167 -0.85 -7.78 -10.40
CA VAL A 167 -2.23 -8.31 -10.56
C VAL A 167 -3.24 -7.48 -9.77
N LEU A 168 -2.94 -7.12 -8.51
CA LEU A 168 -3.80 -6.25 -7.72
C LEU A 168 -4.01 -4.89 -8.39
N ARG A 169 -2.91 -4.29 -8.90
CA ARG A 169 -2.97 -3.03 -9.63
C ARG A 169 -3.83 -3.13 -10.89
N GLU A 170 -3.63 -4.17 -11.69
CA GLU A 170 -4.41 -4.37 -12.92
C GLU A 170 -5.91 -4.54 -12.62
N ARG A 171 -6.24 -5.35 -11.62
CA ARG A 171 -7.62 -5.53 -11.13
C ARG A 171 -8.25 -4.20 -10.69
N ASP A 172 -7.46 -3.33 -10.06
CA ASP A 172 -7.91 -2.03 -9.58
C ASP A 172 -7.81 -0.93 -10.66
N GLY A 173 -7.63 -1.31 -11.93
CA GLY A 173 -7.69 -0.43 -13.11
C GLY A 173 -6.38 0.28 -13.47
N TRP A 174 -5.26 -0.11 -12.85
CA TRP A 174 -3.93 0.37 -13.20
C TRP A 174 -3.28 -0.51 -14.26
N HIS A 175 -3.03 0.05 -15.44
CA HIS A 175 -2.37 -0.66 -16.53
C HIS A 175 -0.92 -0.22 -16.68
N LEU A 176 -0.04 -1.14 -17.06
CA LEU A 176 1.33 -0.80 -17.44
C LEU A 176 1.28 -0.04 -18.78
N HIS A 177 1.70 1.21 -18.77
CA HIS A 177 1.77 2.05 -19.97
C HIS A 177 3.18 2.02 -20.58
N ASP A 178 4.19 2.01 -19.72
CA ASP A 178 5.59 1.99 -20.11
C ASP A 178 6.38 1.21 -19.05
N ASP A 179 7.18 0.23 -19.47
CA ASP A 179 8.01 -0.53 -18.52
C ASP A 179 9.23 0.27 -18.04
N GLY A 180 9.52 1.39 -18.70
CA GLY A 180 10.67 2.22 -18.43
C GLY A 180 11.98 1.58 -18.89
N GLU A 181 13.07 2.26 -18.59
CA GLU A 181 14.44 1.79 -18.80
C GLU A 181 15.27 2.12 -17.57
N GLY A 182 16.16 1.22 -17.19
CA GLY A 182 16.98 1.41 -16.01
C GLY A 182 17.99 0.31 -15.82
N GLU A 183 18.77 0.44 -14.76
CA GLU A 183 19.84 -0.49 -14.44
C GLU A 183 19.84 -0.83 -12.94
N ARG A 184 20.22 -2.08 -12.66
CA ARG A 184 20.49 -2.51 -11.29
C ARG A 184 21.80 -1.87 -10.84
N CYS A 185 21.77 -1.18 -9.71
CA CYS A 185 22.98 -0.58 -9.18
C CYS A 185 23.90 -1.66 -8.59
N GLY A 186 25.21 -1.43 -8.65
CA GLY A 186 26.20 -2.34 -8.05
C GLY A 186 26.12 -2.36 -6.52
N LEU A 187 26.88 -3.26 -5.89
CA LEU A 187 26.87 -3.48 -4.43
C LEU A 187 27.27 -2.25 -3.58
N ARG A 188 27.87 -1.22 -4.19
CA ARG A 188 28.23 0.06 -3.55
C ARG A 188 27.30 1.22 -3.94
N GLY A 189 26.24 0.94 -4.70
CA GLY A 189 25.23 1.92 -5.07
C GLY A 189 24.33 2.26 -3.87
N ASP A 190 23.75 3.45 -3.91
CA ASP A 190 22.83 3.97 -2.89
C ASP A 190 21.36 3.57 -3.15
N ALA A 191 21.12 2.73 -4.16
CA ALA A 191 19.82 2.18 -4.53
C ALA A 191 19.96 0.75 -5.05
N LEU A 192 18.86 0.00 -5.13
CA LEU A 192 18.85 -1.33 -5.75
C LEU A 192 18.71 -1.24 -7.28
N PHE A 193 17.81 -0.38 -7.75
CA PHE A 193 17.53 -0.19 -9.18
C PHE A 193 17.17 1.26 -9.46
N ARG A 194 17.71 1.85 -10.52
CA ARG A 194 17.42 3.22 -10.95
C ARG A 194 16.90 3.24 -12.38
N PHE A 195 15.82 3.97 -12.60
CA PHE A 195 15.24 4.17 -13.92
C PHE A 195 15.79 5.44 -14.54
N SER A 196 16.43 5.33 -15.71
CA SER A 196 16.75 6.47 -16.59
C SER A 196 15.49 7.01 -17.26
N ARG A 197 14.57 6.11 -17.60
CA ARG A 197 13.20 6.41 -18.03
C ARG A 197 12.24 5.70 -17.07
N PRO A 198 11.38 6.42 -16.33
CA PRO A 198 10.58 5.81 -15.28
C PRO A 198 9.61 4.77 -15.83
N ARG A 199 9.34 3.72 -15.04
CA ARG A 199 8.22 2.82 -15.31
C ARG A 199 6.92 3.56 -15.05
N VAL A 200 6.00 3.56 -16.01
CA VAL A 200 4.73 4.29 -15.93
C VAL A 200 3.56 3.30 -15.88
N ARG A 201 2.77 3.40 -14.82
CA ARG A 201 1.43 2.81 -14.78
C ARG A 201 0.38 3.90 -14.86
N GLU A 202 -0.73 3.62 -15.53
CA GLU A 202 -1.80 4.57 -15.79
C GLU A 202 -3.15 4.01 -15.34
N LYS A 203 -3.98 4.85 -14.72
CA LYS A 203 -5.35 4.54 -14.35
C LYS A 203 -6.29 5.63 -14.85
N VAL A 204 -7.33 5.21 -15.57
CA VAL A 204 -8.34 6.10 -16.14
C VAL A 204 -9.21 6.69 -15.02
N GLY A 205 -9.46 7.99 -15.10
CA GLY A 205 -10.36 8.72 -14.23
C GLY A 205 -11.55 9.32 -15.00
N ALA A 206 -12.36 10.11 -14.31
CA ALA A 206 -13.51 10.78 -14.92
C ALA A 206 -13.11 11.83 -15.98
N ASN A 207 -14.00 12.07 -16.95
CA ASN A 207 -13.85 13.10 -18.00
C ASN A 207 -12.59 12.93 -18.89
N GLY A 208 -12.14 11.69 -19.10
CA GLY A 208 -10.96 11.39 -19.91
C GLY A 208 -9.63 11.74 -19.24
N ARG A 209 -9.64 12.07 -17.95
CA ARG A 209 -8.41 12.29 -17.16
C ARG A 209 -7.72 10.96 -16.91
N ARG A 210 -6.39 11.02 -16.79
CA ARG A 210 -5.56 9.82 -16.57
C ARG A 210 -4.58 10.10 -15.45
N LEU A 211 -4.59 9.26 -14.42
CA LEU A 211 -3.61 9.32 -13.33
C LEU A 211 -2.45 8.41 -13.70
N GLN A 212 -1.24 8.96 -13.67
CA GLN A 212 -0.01 8.20 -13.89
C GLN A 212 0.78 8.09 -12.60
N SER A 213 1.34 6.91 -12.36
CA SER A 213 2.32 6.61 -11.31
C SER A 213 3.65 6.33 -11.99
N LEU A 214 4.67 7.10 -11.64
CA LEU A 214 6.01 7.06 -12.24
C LEU A 214 6.98 6.50 -11.20
N LEU A 215 7.57 5.35 -11.49
CA LEU A 215 8.58 4.72 -10.63
C LEU A 215 9.98 5.07 -11.13
N HIS A 216 10.72 5.82 -10.31
CA HIS A 216 12.05 6.31 -10.62
C HIS A 216 13.18 5.47 -10.02
N VAL A 217 12.95 4.89 -8.84
CA VAL A 217 13.97 4.16 -8.10
C VAL A 217 13.34 3.12 -7.17
N VAL A 218 14.04 2.01 -6.98
CA VAL A 218 13.71 0.97 -6.00
C VAL A 218 14.87 0.80 -5.03
N GLY A 219 14.55 0.70 -3.74
CA GLY A 219 15.49 0.37 -2.67
C GLY A 219 16.56 1.42 -2.42
N GLN A 220 16.22 2.71 -2.50
CA GLN A 220 17.16 3.80 -2.20
C GLN A 220 17.38 3.98 -0.69
N ASP A 221 18.64 4.10 -0.28
CA ASP A 221 19.04 4.27 1.11
C ASP A 221 18.43 5.51 1.75
N ASN A 222 17.88 5.40 2.95
CA ASN A 222 17.23 6.50 3.70
C ASN A 222 16.03 7.17 2.99
N HIS A 223 15.52 6.56 1.92
CA HIS A 223 14.36 7.03 1.17
C HIS A 223 13.21 6.01 1.21
N ALA A 224 12.09 6.34 0.56
CA ALA A 224 11.04 5.35 0.33
C ALA A 224 11.60 4.20 -0.51
N TRP A 225 11.17 2.96 -0.22
CA TRP A 225 11.61 1.80 -0.99
C TRP A 225 11.18 1.89 -2.46
N TYR A 226 10.06 2.56 -2.74
CA TYR A 226 9.65 2.95 -4.08
C TYR A 226 9.68 4.47 -4.17
N GLY A 227 10.59 5.03 -4.97
CA GLY A 227 10.60 6.46 -5.28
C GLY A 227 9.60 6.74 -6.38
N LEU A 228 8.44 7.27 -5.99
CA LEU A 228 7.31 7.51 -6.86
C LEU A 228 7.02 9.00 -7.02
N ASP A 229 6.59 9.34 -8.22
CA ASP A 229 5.85 10.56 -8.52
C ASP A 229 4.47 10.17 -9.08
N HIS A 230 3.50 11.07 -8.94
CA HIS A 230 2.20 10.92 -9.57
C HIS A 230 1.86 12.18 -10.35
N ARG A 231 1.12 12.03 -11.45
CA ARG A 231 0.61 13.17 -12.21
C ARG A 231 -0.74 12.86 -12.83
N VAL A 232 -1.55 13.88 -13.03
CA VAL A 232 -2.81 13.76 -13.76
C VAL A 232 -2.67 14.42 -15.12
N LEU A 233 -3.03 13.69 -16.16
CA LEU A 233 -3.14 14.17 -17.53
C LEU A 233 -4.61 14.44 -17.90
N ASP A 234 -4.84 15.40 -18.79
CA ASP A 234 -6.12 15.53 -19.49
C ASP A 234 -6.27 14.48 -20.61
N ARG A 235 -7.36 14.57 -21.37
CA ARG A 235 -7.67 13.67 -22.49
C ARG A 235 -6.72 13.89 -23.67
N GLU A 236 -6.17 15.09 -23.82
CA GLU A 236 -5.19 15.44 -24.85
C GLU A 236 -3.74 15.05 -24.46
N GLY A 237 -3.51 14.64 -23.19
CA GLY A 237 -2.20 14.25 -22.67
C GLY A 237 -1.41 15.37 -22.02
N ASN A 238 -1.98 16.55 -21.83
CA ASN A 238 -1.33 17.64 -21.10
C ASN A 238 -1.37 17.38 -19.59
N VAL A 239 -0.30 17.75 -18.89
CA VAL A 239 -0.23 17.62 -17.43
C VAL A 239 -1.12 18.68 -16.78
N LEU A 240 -2.14 18.23 -16.06
CA LEU A 240 -3.03 19.07 -15.25
C LEU A 240 -2.49 19.29 -13.84
N VAL A 241 -1.93 18.23 -13.24
CA VAL A 241 -1.42 18.24 -11.87
C VAL A 241 -0.17 17.38 -11.83
N ASP A 242 0.87 17.88 -11.16
CA ASP A 242 2.10 17.14 -10.92
C ASP A 242 2.33 17.03 -9.40
N LEU A 243 2.64 15.83 -8.93
CA LEU A 243 2.74 15.45 -7.52
C LEU A 243 4.09 14.76 -7.25
N PRO A 244 5.21 15.50 -7.34
CA PRO A 244 6.52 14.94 -7.08
C PRO A 244 6.67 14.49 -5.61
N GLY A 245 7.35 13.38 -5.41
CA GLY A 245 7.61 12.77 -4.10
C GLY A 245 6.35 12.26 -3.39
N SER A 246 5.28 11.98 -4.13
CA SER A 246 4.05 11.44 -3.56
C SER A 246 4.17 9.93 -3.30
N ASP A 247 3.69 9.50 -2.14
CA ASP A 247 3.83 8.11 -1.68
C ASP A 247 2.76 7.20 -2.31
N TRP A 248 1.58 7.76 -2.57
CA TRP A 248 0.40 7.06 -3.05
C TRP A 248 -0.58 8.06 -3.68
N ALA A 249 -1.31 7.66 -4.71
CA ALA A 249 -2.45 8.41 -5.24
C ALA A 249 -3.45 7.47 -5.90
N ASP A 250 -4.75 7.78 -5.80
CA ASP A 250 -5.80 7.08 -6.53
C ASP A 250 -7.05 7.98 -6.71
N TRP A 251 -7.99 7.52 -7.52
CA TRP A 251 -9.29 8.14 -7.72
C TRP A 251 -10.29 7.72 -6.64
N ASP A 252 -10.98 8.70 -6.08
CA ASP A 252 -12.24 8.50 -5.36
C ASP A 252 -13.38 9.07 -6.21
N GLY A 253 -13.96 8.22 -7.05
CA GLY A 253 -14.91 8.64 -8.06
C GLY A 253 -14.25 9.59 -9.07
N GLY A 254 -14.57 10.89 -9.00
CA GLY A 254 -13.96 11.91 -9.85
C GLY A 254 -12.90 12.77 -9.16
N ASP A 255 -12.76 12.63 -7.84
CA ASP A 255 -11.81 13.38 -7.03
C ASP A 255 -10.48 12.63 -7.00
N LEU A 256 -9.36 13.36 -7.01
CA LEU A 256 -8.04 12.78 -6.80
C LEU A 256 -7.72 12.80 -5.32
N VAL A 257 -7.30 11.66 -4.77
CA VAL A 257 -6.73 11.59 -3.43
C VAL A 257 -5.29 11.15 -3.52
N PHE A 258 -4.40 11.80 -2.77
CA PHE A 258 -2.99 11.48 -2.77
C PHE A 258 -2.36 11.67 -1.39
N ALA A 259 -1.26 10.97 -1.16
CA ALA A 259 -0.47 11.07 0.04
C ALA A 259 0.93 11.62 -0.25
N ARG A 260 1.39 12.51 0.63
CA ARG A 260 2.76 13.04 0.60
C ARG A 260 3.17 13.44 2.00
N ASP A 261 4.37 13.03 2.41
CA ASP A 261 5.00 13.41 3.68
C ASP A 261 4.12 13.19 4.93
N GLY A 262 3.30 12.13 4.90
CA GLY A 262 2.40 11.76 5.99
C GLY A 262 1.05 12.50 5.99
N GLY A 263 0.84 13.44 5.08
CA GLY A 263 -0.47 14.06 4.83
C GLY A 263 -1.26 13.32 3.76
N LEU A 264 -2.58 13.23 3.96
CA LEU A 264 -3.54 12.79 2.93
C LEU A 264 -4.31 14.01 2.41
N TYR A 265 -4.32 14.17 1.10
CA TYR A 265 -4.86 15.34 0.41
C TYR A 265 -5.92 14.94 -0.60
N ARG A 266 -6.88 15.82 -0.85
CA ARG A 266 -7.92 15.66 -1.87
C ARG A 266 -7.96 16.87 -2.80
N LEU A 267 -8.02 16.61 -4.09
CA LEU A 267 -8.33 17.59 -5.12
C LEU A 267 -9.69 17.23 -5.72
N ARG A 268 -10.69 18.10 -5.52
CA ARG A 268 -12.04 17.86 -6.02
C ARG A 268 -12.07 17.91 -7.54
N LYS A 269 -12.99 17.14 -8.14
CA LYS A 269 -13.19 17.09 -9.59
C LYS A 269 -13.44 18.47 -10.24
N SER A 270 -14.05 19.39 -9.49
CA SER A 270 -14.37 20.77 -9.88
C SER A 270 -13.12 21.65 -9.99
N ASP A 271 -12.09 21.34 -9.21
CA ASP A 271 -10.98 22.27 -8.96
C ASP A 271 -9.80 22.01 -9.89
N PHE A 272 -9.86 20.95 -10.71
CA PHE A 272 -8.81 20.62 -11.69
C PHE A 272 -8.50 21.75 -12.67
N ARG A 273 -9.50 22.56 -13.05
CA ARG A 273 -9.27 23.71 -13.95
C ARG A 273 -8.40 24.77 -13.28
N GLU A 274 -8.67 25.05 -12.01
CA GLU A 274 -7.90 26.00 -11.22
C GLU A 274 -6.52 25.45 -10.87
N ALA A 275 -6.44 24.17 -10.47
CA ALA A 275 -5.20 23.48 -10.14
C ALA A 275 -4.19 23.50 -11.30
N ALA A 276 -4.66 23.36 -12.54
CA ALA A 276 -3.84 23.44 -13.74
C ALA A 276 -3.28 24.86 -13.99
N GLN A 277 -4.02 25.89 -13.59
CA GLN A 277 -3.60 27.29 -13.75
C GLN A 277 -2.64 27.74 -12.62
N GLN A 278 -2.86 27.26 -11.39
CA GLN A 278 -2.14 27.72 -10.20
C GLN A 278 -1.08 26.73 -9.67
N ARG A 279 -0.79 25.64 -10.39
CA ARG A 279 0.20 24.60 -10.01
C ARG A 279 0.07 24.13 -8.56
N ALA A 280 -1.05 23.48 -8.25
CA ALA A 280 -1.25 22.61 -7.07
C ALA A 280 -1.65 23.24 -5.71
N GLN A 281 -2.04 24.53 -5.63
CA GLN A 281 -2.59 25.09 -4.38
C GLN A 281 -4.05 24.69 -4.07
N ALA A 282 -4.79 24.15 -5.05
CA ALA A 282 -6.21 23.82 -4.89
C ALA A 282 -6.49 22.48 -4.15
N SER A 283 -5.50 21.89 -3.47
CA SER A 283 -5.69 20.62 -2.75
C SER A 283 -6.02 20.85 -1.28
N GLN A 284 -7.06 20.18 -0.79
CA GLN A 284 -7.47 20.18 0.62
C GLN A 284 -6.68 19.12 1.37
N LEU A 285 -6.02 19.48 2.48
CA LEU A 285 -5.50 18.51 3.44
C LEU A 285 -6.68 17.87 4.19
N LEU A 286 -6.85 16.55 4.05
CA LEU A 286 -7.87 15.80 4.77
C LEU A 286 -7.42 15.49 6.21
N HIS A 287 -6.18 15.01 6.35
CA HIS A 287 -5.60 14.69 7.65
C HIS A 287 -4.08 14.60 7.59
N ASP A 288 -3.40 15.02 8.66
CA ASP A 288 -1.95 14.89 8.83
C ASP A 288 -1.63 13.78 9.83
N PHE A 289 -1.02 12.70 9.33
CA PHE A 289 -0.63 11.54 10.13
C PHE A 289 0.87 11.55 10.53
N SER A 290 1.61 12.62 10.18
CA SER A 290 3.05 12.71 10.41
C SER A 290 3.43 12.68 11.89
N ASN A 291 2.57 13.27 12.73
CA ASN A 291 2.80 13.43 14.16
C ASN A 291 2.34 12.26 15.03
N ALA A 292 1.70 11.25 14.44
CA ALA A 292 1.27 10.05 15.18
C ALA A 292 2.48 9.33 15.81
N ARG A 293 2.28 8.79 17.02
CA ARG A 293 3.27 8.03 17.79
C ARG A 293 2.70 6.67 18.16
N PHE A 294 3.58 5.68 18.24
CA PHE A 294 3.18 4.33 18.64
C PHE A 294 2.41 4.36 19.96
N ALA A 295 1.19 3.84 19.94
CA ALA A 295 0.38 3.63 21.12
C ALA A 295 -0.21 2.21 21.05
N PRO A 296 0.02 1.35 22.05
CA PRO A 296 -0.59 0.03 22.05
C PRO A 296 -2.11 0.15 22.07
N LEU A 297 -2.78 -0.60 21.20
CA LEU A 297 -4.23 -0.68 21.14
C LEU A 297 -4.66 -2.15 21.08
N ALA A 298 -5.41 -2.58 22.08
CA ALA A 298 -5.98 -3.92 22.11
C ALA A 298 -7.13 -4.04 21.09
N PRO A 299 -7.36 -5.23 20.50
CA PRO A 299 -8.51 -5.47 19.64
C PRO A 299 -9.82 -5.32 20.44
N THR A 300 -10.86 -4.82 19.77
CA THR A 300 -12.22 -4.88 20.31
C THR A 300 -12.80 -6.28 20.18
N ALA A 301 -13.88 -6.58 20.91
CA ALA A 301 -14.57 -7.86 20.80
C ALA A 301 -15.08 -8.15 19.36
N ASP A 302 -15.45 -7.11 18.62
CA ASP A 302 -15.90 -7.22 17.22
C ASP A 302 -14.73 -7.48 16.26
N ALA A 303 -13.53 -7.01 16.58
CA ALA A 303 -12.33 -7.27 15.78
C ALA A 303 -11.85 -8.73 15.88
N LEU A 304 -12.36 -9.49 16.84
CA LEU A 304 -12.09 -10.92 17.05
C LEU A 304 -13.14 -11.82 16.38
N LYS A 305 -13.99 -11.26 15.52
CA LYS A 305 -15.07 -11.95 14.81
C LYS A 305 -15.08 -11.56 13.33
N TYR A 306 -15.62 -12.45 12.50
CA TYR A 306 -15.85 -12.23 11.06
C TYR A 306 -17.03 -11.30 10.79
#